data_AF-R7F6N0-F1
#
_entry.id   AF-R7F6N0-F1
#
_cell.length_a   1.000
_cell.length_b   1.000
_cell.length_c   1.000
_cell.angle_alpha   90.00
_cell.angle_beta   90.00
_cell.angle_gamma   90.00
#
_symmetry.space_group_name_H-M   'P 1'
#
loop_
_entity.id
_entity.type
_entity.pdbx_description
1 polymer ?
#
loop_
_entity_poly.entity_id
_entity_poly.type
_entity_poly.pdbx_seq_one_letter_code
_entity_poly.pdbx_strand_id
1 'polypeptide(L)'
;MKRILTAAGRIFVAAVVLTAFAQCGSQTEKAEQDEAADVAAQMEGPLPDPATEARAQARKFAQRQWPDSLRLHEALLEVKAAEGRYILADDKEGSALFDSVFISDLRTVNPALAAEIEPAMK
;
A
#
# COMPACT_ATOMS: atom_id res chain seq x y z
N MET A 1 14.73 -70.44 17.57
CA MET A 1 13.73 -69.90 16.63
C MET A 1 13.23 -68.55 17.15
N LYS A 2 13.11 -67.56 16.25
CA LYS A 2 12.34 -66.29 16.36
C LYS A 2 12.78 -65.22 17.39
N ARG A 3 13.72 -64.39 16.92
CA ARG A 3 13.85 -62.91 17.01
C ARG A 3 12.99 -62.18 18.05
N ILE A 4 13.66 -61.65 19.07
CA ILE A 4 13.14 -60.65 20.02
C ILE A 4 13.58 -59.29 19.50
N LEU A 5 12.61 -58.45 19.17
CA LEU A 5 12.81 -57.10 18.64
C LEU A 5 13.21 -56.16 19.79
N THR A 6 14.22 -55.36 19.52
CA THR A 6 15.02 -54.54 20.43
C THR A 6 14.22 -53.45 21.13
N ALA A 7 14.31 -53.41 22.46
CA ALA A 7 13.91 -52.27 23.28
C ALA A 7 15.16 -51.55 23.81
N ALA A 8 15.01 -50.24 23.94
CA ALA A 8 15.75 -49.31 24.79
C ALA A 8 17.19 -48.93 24.39
N GLY A 9 17.43 -47.63 24.42
CA GLY A 9 18.68 -47.10 24.97
C GLY A 9 19.65 -46.48 23.97
N ARG A 10 19.24 -45.39 23.31
CA ARG A 10 20.21 -44.37 22.89
C ARG A 10 19.75 -43.00 23.36
N ILE A 11 20.31 -42.67 24.52
CA ILE A 11 20.40 -41.34 25.10
C ILE A 11 21.35 -40.49 24.23
N PHE A 12 21.06 -39.19 24.21
CA PHE A 12 21.98 -38.06 24.04
C PHE A 12 21.92 -37.23 22.73
N VAL A 13 21.53 -35.96 22.95
CA VAL A 13 21.85 -34.71 22.23
C VAL A 13 21.17 -34.47 20.88
N ALA A 14 20.02 -33.79 20.92
CA ALA A 14 19.62 -32.81 19.90
C ALA A 14 18.47 -31.93 20.42
N ALA A 15 18.66 -31.25 21.55
CA ALA A 15 17.64 -30.38 22.14
C ALA A 15 18.20 -28.99 22.48
N VAL A 16 18.93 -28.33 21.57
CA VAL A 16 19.38 -26.92 21.75
C VAL A 16 19.58 -26.18 20.41
N VAL A 17 18.74 -26.33 19.37
CA VAL A 17 18.85 -25.45 18.17
C VAL A 17 17.49 -25.14 17.50
N LEU A 18 16.45 -24.85 18.27
CA LEU A 18 15.19 -24.38 17.67
C LEU A 18 14.52 -23.24 18.45
N THR A 19 15.32 -22.29 18.97
CA THR A 19 14.82 -21.07 19.61
C THR A 19 15.46 -19.78 19.08
N ALA A 20 16.19 -19.82 17.96
CA ALA A 20 16.89 -18.64 17.43
C ALA A 20 16.19 -17.90 16.28
N PHE A 21 14.98 -18.31 15.84
CA PHE A 21 14.25 -17.63 14.75
C PHE A 21 12.94 -16.95 15.17
N ALA A 22 12.64 -16.86 16.47
CA ALA A 22 11.45 -16.15 16.96
C ALA A 22 11.70 -14.66 17.29
N GLN A 23 12.93 -14.16 17.09
CA GLN A 23 13.33 -12.80 17.51
C GLN A 23 13.69 -11.88 16.32
N CYS A 24 13.12 -12.10 15.13
CA CYS A 24 13.32 -11.23 13.97
C CYS A 24 12.10 -11.24 13.03
N GLY A 25 10.90 -11.01 13.56
CA GLY A 25 9.68 -10.99 12.74
C GLY A 25 8.44 -10.34 13.38
N SER A 26 8.41 -10.16 14.70
CA SER A 26 7.21 -9.69 15.41
C SER A 26 6.97 -8.18 15.40
N GLN A 27 7.84 -7.38 14.78
CA GLN A 27 7.61 -5.93 14.63
C GLN A 27 7.02 -5.55 13.27
N THR A 28 7.11 -6.42 12.27
CA THR A 28 6.59 -6.10 10.93
C THR A 28 5.08 -6.31 10.85
N GLU A 29 4.57 -7.39 11.46
CA GLU A 29 3.14 -7.73 11.41
C GLU A 29 2.26 -6.67 12.09
N LYS A 30 2.73 -6.03 13.17
CA LYS A 30 1.97 -4.97 13.86
C LYS A 30 1.98 -3.64 13.10
N ALA A 31 3.08 -3.29 12.45
CA ALA A 31 3.18 -2.06 11.66
C ALA A 31 2.32 -2.12 10.39
N GLU A 32 2.32 -3.26 9.69
CA GLU A 32 1.45 -3.48 8.52
C GLU A 32 -0.03 -3.51 8.92
N GLN A 33 -0.36 -4.05 10.11
CA GLN A 33 -1.73 -4.16 10.59
C GLN A 33 -2.28 -2.84 11.15
N ASP A 34 -1.45 -2.00 11.76
CA ASP A 34 -1.82 -0.64 12.16
C ASP A 34 -1.96 0.30 10.95
N GLU A 35 -1.08 0.22 9.94
CA GLU A 35 -1.27 0.97 8.68
C GLU A 35 -2.53 0.49 7.93
N ALA A 36 -2.77 -0.81 7.84
CA ALA A 36 -3.98 -1.34 7.22
C ALA A 36 -5.25 -0.92 7.97
N ALA A 37 -5.21 -0.81 9.30
CA ALA A 37 -6.32 -0.32 10.11
C ALA A 37 -6.58 1.18 9.92
N ASP A 38 -5.53 2.00 9.80
CA ASP A 38 -5.65 3.44 9.51
C ASP A 38 -6.16 3.70 8.08
N VAL A 39 -5.75 2.86 7.12
CA VAL A 39 -6.27 2.90 5.74
C VAL A 39 -7.75 2.48 5.70
N ALA A 40 -8.12 1.43 6.45
CA ALA A 40 -9.52 1.01 6.55
C ALA A 40 -10.42 2.07 7.22
N ALA A 41 -9.92 2.75 8.26
CA ALA A 41 -10.65 3.82 8.93
C ALA A 41 -10.91 5.03 8.02
N GLN A 42 -10.00 5.33 7.08
CA GLN A 42 -10.21 6.35 6.05
C GLN A 42 -11.30 5.96 5.02
N MET A 43 -11.70 4.68 4.98
CA MET A 43 -12.75 4.19 4.09
C MET A 43 -14.17 4.19 4.70
N GLU A 44 -14.33 4.44 6.01
CA GLU A 44 -15.65 4.36 6.70
C GLU A 44 -16.48 5.66 6.69
N GLY A 45 -16.00 6.74 6.05
CA GLY A 45 -16.74 7.99 5.90
C GLY A 45 -17.52 8.12 4.57
N PRO A 46 -18.52 9.01 4.49
CA PRO A 46 -19.11 9.38 3.20
C PRO A 46 -18.03 9.81 2.21
N LEU A 47 -18.09 9.29 0.98
CA LEU A 47 -17.15 9.68 -0.07
C LEU A 47 -17.28 11.19 -0.33
N PRO A 48 -16.18 11.95 -0.37
CA PRO A 48 -16.22 13.35 -0.74
C PRO A 48 -16.48 13.50 -2.25
N ASP A 49 -16.81 14.71 -2.69
CA ASP A 49 -16.93 15.04 -4.12
C ASP A 49 -15.61 14.73 -4.87
N PRO A 50 -15.63 13.91 -5.94
CA PRO A 50 -14.43 13.47 -6.64
C PRO A 50 -13.57 14.61 -7.17
N ALA A 51 -14.21 15.67 -7.67
CA ALA A 51 -13.49 16.83 -8.19
C ALA A 51 -12.80 17.61 -7.06
N THR A 52 -13.41 17.70 -5.89
CA THR A 52 -12.82 18.37 -4.72
C THR A 52 -11.64 17.58 -4.17
N GLU A 53 -11.78 16.26 -4.02
CA GLU A 53 -10.68 15.40 -3.56
C GLU A 53 -9.52 15.39 -4.56
N ALA A 54 -9.80 15.27 -5.86
CA ALA A 54 -8.77 15.30 -6.91
C ALA A 54 -7.94 16.59 -6.88
N ARG A 55 -8.58 17.77 -6.70
CA ARG A 55 -7.85 19.05 -6.59
C ARG A 55 -7.00 19.12 -5.32
N ALA A 56 -7.50 18.58 -4.21
CA ALA A 56 -6.73 18.51 -2.97
C ALA A 56 -5.48 17.63 -3.14
N GLN A 57 -5.64 16.47 -3.77
CA GLN A 57 -4.52 15.57 -4.08
C GLN A 57 -3.55 16.19 -5.07
N ALA A 58 -4.03 16.85 -6.14
CA ALA A 58 -3.18 17.53 -7.11
C ALA A 58 -2.33 18.63 -6.46
N ARG A 59 -2.91 19.41 -5.52
CA ARG A 59 -2.15 20.41 -4.75
C ARG A 59 -1.11 19.78 -3.85
N LYS A 60 -1.48 18.74 -3.09
CA LYS A 60 -0.54 17.98 -2.22
C LYS A 60 0.61 17.42 -3.05
N PHE A 61 0.30 16.83 -4.20
CA PHE A 61 1.26 16.24 -5.12
C PHE A 61 2.19 17.31 -5.72
N ALA A 62 1.65 18.43 -6.21
CA ALA A 62 2.44 19.51 -6.79
C ALA A 62 3.39 20.20 -5.80
N GLN A 63 3.01 20.26 -4.51
CA GLN A 63 3.80 20.92 -3.47
C GLN A 63 4.91 20.04 -2.90
N ARG A 64 4.85 18.72 -3.11
CA ARG A 64 5.83 17.77 -2.58
C ARG A 64 7.05 17.69 -3.50
N GLN A 65 8.23 17.57 -2.90
CA GLN A 65 9.47 17.35 -3.65
C GLN A 65 9.69 15.85 -3.85
N TRP A 66 10.15 15.50 -5.05
CA TRP A 66 10.43 14.13 -5.47
C TRP A 66 11.94 13.96 -5.67
N PRO A 67 12.68 13.49 -4.66
CA PRO A 67 14.13 13.35 -4.77
C PRO A 67 14.54 12.28 -5.79
N ASP A 68 13.66 11.31 -6.06
CA ASP A 68 13.85 10.23 -7.01
C ASP A 68 12.50 9.75 -7.59
N SER A 69 12.57 8.88 -8.60
CA SER A 69 11.40 8.33 -9.29
C SER A 69 10.58 7.37 -8.44
N LEU A 70 11.18 6.76 -7.41
CA LEU A 70 10.49 5.82 -6.53
C LEU A 70 9.53 6.58 -5.61
N ARG A 71 9.98 7.70 -5.02
CA ARG A 71 9.13 8.58 -4.22
C ARG A 71 8.00 9.20 -5.03
N LEU A 72 8.26 9.52 -6.30
CA LEU A 72 7.21 9.97 -7.22
C LEU A 72 6.14 8.89 -7.42
N HIS A 73 6.56 7.64 -7.66
CA HIS A 73 5.65 6.51 -7.82
C HIS A 73 4.86 6.19 -6.56
N GLU A 74 5.49 6.21 -5.39
CA GLU A 74 4.79 6.02 -4.10
C GLU A 74 3.66 7.04 -3.93
N ALA A 75 3.91 8.31 -4.25
CA ALA A 75 2.88 9.33 -4.18
C ALA A 75 1.78 9.16 -5.23
N LEU A 76 2.09 8.64 -6.42
CA LEU A 76 1.06 8.27 -7.41
C LEU A 76 0.18 7.14 -6.88
N LEU A 77 0.75 6.18 -6.17
CA LEU A 77 -0.03 5.13 -5.50
C LEU A 77 -0.94 5.70 -4.42
N GLU A 78 -0.51 6.69 -3.64
CA GLU A 78 -1.39 7.41 -2.69
C GLU A 78 -2.58 8.05 -3.43
N VAL A 79 -2.34 8.70 -4.57
CA VAL A 79 -3.40 9.32 -5.40
C VAL A 79 -4.36 8.27 -5.96
N LYS A 80 -3.84 7.16 -6.47
CA LYS A 80 -4.65 6.04 -6.99
C LYS A 80 -5.41 5.30 -5.88
N ALA A 81 -4.90 5.25 -4.66
CA ALA A 81 -5.65 4.74 -3.53
C ALA A 81 -6.87 5.64 -3.20
N ALA A 82 -6.72 6.96 -3.30
CA ALA A 82 -7.84 7.89 -3.15
C ALA A 82 -8.90 7.70 -4.26
N GLU A 83 -8.46 7.58 -5.52
CA GLU A 83 -9.34 7.25 -6.65
C GLU A 83 -10.05 5.89 -6.46
N GLY A 84 -9.32 4.90 -5.93
CA GLY A 84 -9.82 3.55 -5.68
C GLY A 84 -11.05 3.51 -4.76
N ARG A 85 -11.26 4.53 -3.91
CA ARG A 85 -12.46 4.65 -3.07
C ARG A 85 -13.73 4.76 -3.92
N TYR A 86 -13.67 5.45 -5.06
CA TYR A 86 -14.79 5.60 -6.00
C TYR A 86 -15.04 4.30 -6.78
N ILE A 87 -13.96 3.62 -7.18
CA ILE A 87 -14.04 2.30 -7.82
C ILE A 87 -14.72 1.28 -6.89
N LEU A 88 -14.32 1.25 -5.61
CA LEU A 88 -14.91 0.35 -4.61
C LEU A 88 -16.40 0.65 -4.33
N ALA A 89 -16.81 1.91 -4.52
CA ALA A 89 -18.20 2.33 -4.42
C ALA A 89 -19.02 2.09 -5.70
N ASP A 90 -18.44 1.46 -6.74
CA ASP A 90 -19.00 1.31 -8.10
C ASP A 90 -19.34 2.66 -8.78
N ASP A 91 -18.71 3.74 -8.34
CA ASP A 91 -18.83 5.09 -8.93
C ASP A 91 -17.76 5.33 -9.99
N LYS A 92 -17.99 4.76 -11.18
CA LYS A 92 -17.08 4.88 -12.33
C LYS A 92 -16.99 6.31 -12.87
N GLU A 93 -18.09 7.06 -12.79
CA GLU A 93 -18.10 8.46 -13.22
C GLU A 93 -17.25 9.32 -12.28
N GLY A 94 -17.35 9.08 -10.96
CA GLY A 94 -16.52 9.73 -9.96
C GLY A 94 -15.04 9.43 -10.11
N SER A 95 -14.66 8.16 -10.34
CA SER A 95 -13.26 7.78 -10.61
C SER A 95 -12.71 8.45 -11.87
N ALA A 96 -13.45 8.42 -12.98
CA ALA A 96 -13.03 9.08 -14.22
C ALA A 96 -12.93 10.62 -14.06
N LEU A 97 -13.88 11.22 -13.33
CA LEU A 97 -13.84 12.64 -13.00
C LEU A 97 -12.62 12.97 -12.15
N PHE A 98 -12.31 12.15 -11.15
CA PHE A 98 -11.16 12.32 -10.28
C PHE A 98 -9.86 12.39 -11.09
N ASP A 99 -9.60 11.39 -11.93
CA ASP A 99 -8.39 11.32 -12.75
C ASP A 99 -8.27 12.52 -13.70
N SER A 100 -9.38 12.88 -14.34
CA SER A 100 -9.42 14.01 -15.28
C SER A 100 -9.10 15.34 -14.60
N VAL A 101 -9.67 15.57 -13.40
CA VAL A 101 -9.48 16.79 -12.63
C VAL A 101 -8.06 16.84 -12.07
N PHE A 102 -7.55 15.73 -11.54
CA PHE A 102 -6.20 15.64 -10.99
C PHE A 102 -5.14 16.02 -12.03
N ILE A 103 -5.19 15.41 -13.22
CA ILE A 103 -4.25 15.72 -14.31
C ILE A 103 -4.45 17.14 -14.83
N SER A 104 -5.69 17.63 -14.94
CA SER A 104 -5.96 19.00 -15.39
C SER A 104 -5.38 20.05 -14.43
N ASP A 105 -5.56 19.87 -13.12
CA ASP A 105 -5.01 20.79 -12.11
C ASP A 105 -3.48 20.72 -12.11
N LEU A 106 -2.89 19.52 -12.17
CA LEU A 106 -1.43 19.37 -12.26
C LEU A 106 -0.84 20.01 -13.51
N ARG A 107 -1.51 19.87 -14.66
CA ARG A 107 -1.08 20.50 -15.91
C ARG A 107 -1.04 22.03 -15.81
N THR A 108 -1.92 22.62 -14.99
CA THR A 108 -1.98 24.07 -14.77
C THR A 108 -0.78 24.58 -13.96
N VAL A 109 -0.32 23.80 -12.98
CA VAL A 109 0.78 24.21 -12.07
C VAL A 109 2.16 23.72 -12.51
N ASN A 110 2.24 22.52 -13.10
CA ASN A 110 3.46 21.90 -13.57
C ASN A 110 3.19 20.99 -14.79
N PRO A 111 3.17 21.55 -16.02
CA PRO A 111 2.83 20.80 -17.23
C PRO A 111 3.85 19.72 -17.58
N ALA A 112 5.12 19.90 -17.21
CA ALA A 112 6.17 18.90 -17.46
C ALA A 112 5.95 17.65 -16.60
N LEU A 113 5.68 17.84 -15.31
CA LEU A 113 5.35 16.74 -14.39
C LEU A 113 4.06 16.03 -14.80
N ALA A 114 3.03 16.78 -15.20
CA ALA A 114 1.78 16.21 -15.67
C ALA A 114 2.00 15.30 -16.90
N ALA A 115 2.85 15.71 -17.85
CA ALA A 115 3.18 14.91 -19.03
C ALA A 115 3.94 13.61 -18.68
N GLU A 116 4.77 13.64 -17.64
CA GLU A 116 5.51 12.46 -17.16
C GLU A 116 4.58 11.40 -16.55
N ILE A 117 3.60 11.82 -15.75
CA ILE A 117 2.74 10.91 -14.99
C ILE A 117 1.43 10.54 -15.70
N GLU A 118 0.99 11.31 -16.71
CA GLU A 118 -0.26 11.06 -17.44
C GLU A 118 -0.38 9.62 -18.00
N PRO A 119 0.68 8.98 -18.52
CA PRO A 119 0.61 7.58 -18.95
C PRO A 119 0.28 6.59 -17.82
N ALA A 120 0.63 6.90 -16.58
CA ALA A 120 0.36 6.07 -15.40
C ALA A 120 -1.05 6.28 -14.81
N MET A 121 -1.77 7.31 -15.27
CA MET A 121 -3.12 7.61 -14.82
C MET A 121 -4.20 6.95 -15.69
N LYS A 122 -3.85 6.40 -16.86
CA LYS A 122 -4.75 5.74 -17.82
C LYS A 122 -4.73 4.22 -17.65
#